data_AF-G4Z5T7-F1
#
_entry.id   AF-G4Z5T7-F1
#
_cell.length_a   1.000
_cell.length_b   1.000
_cell.length_c   1.000
_cell.angle_alpha   90.00
_cell.angle_beta   90.00
_cell.angle_gamma   90.00
#
_symmetry.space_group_name_H-M   'P 1'
#
loop_
_entity.id
_entity.type
_entity.pdbx_description
1 polymer ?
#
loop_
_entity_poly.entity_id
_entity_poly.type
_entity_poly.pdbx_seq_one_letter_code
_entity_poly.pdbx_strand_id
1 'polypeptide(L)'
;MGMTTTQHGERMGYYVIHSVDLSEPATNRHYIRAKCSLCWLKTELPNGKVELYMKGFAAPMGSIPEFAAFPVLVNCVLGVGMTSDAAYSKKLAWMIRDANKSASRHAAPSLDECVGRCKNAFGGPKNSANFRRCIVCRKAVCSTCQVVRKIPVDVVDGRVNVNKCSLCILCMHRAKTLNPMAFARRDQRWKRWKSLDAGRSSITSSSERENALTAATERASYAMR
;
A
#
# COMPACT_ATOMS: atom_id res chain seq x y z
N MET A 1 -15.22 1.57 -7.50
CA MET A 1 -14.61 0.31 -8.01
C MET A 1 -15.69 -0.74 -8.05
N GLY A 2 -15.76 -1.52 -9.12
CA GLY A 2 -16.70 -2.63 -9.25
C GLY A 2 -16.03 -3.83 -9.91
N MET A 3 -16.80 -4.91 -10.04
CA MET A 3 -16.42 -6.12 -10.77
C MET A 3 -17.58 -6.52 -11.66
N THR A 4 -17.27 -7.03 -12.83
CA THR A 4 -18.22 -7.59 -13.79
C THR A 4 -17.60 -8.81 -14.47
N THR A 5 -18.39 -9.51 -15.26
CA THR A 5 -17.93 -10.60 -16.11
C THR A 5 -18.22 -10.22 -17.56
N THR A 6 -17.26 -10.43 -18.46
CA THR A 6 -17.48 -10.21 -19.89
C THR A 6 -18.47 -11.24 -20.43
N GLN A 7 -19.03 -10.98 -21.62
CA GLN A 7 -19.85 -11.97 -22.33
C GLN A 7 -19.11 -13.29 -22.60
N HIS A 8 -17.78 -13.27 -22.61
CA HIS A 8 -16.91 -14.43 -22.79
C HIS A 8 -16.58 -15.15 -21.47
N GLY A 9 -17.19 -14.73 -20.34
CA GLY A 9 -16.98 -15.35 -19.03
C GLY A 9 -15.73 -14.85 -18.28
N GLU A 10 -15.03 -13.85 -18.80
CA GLU A 10 -13.80 -13.35 -18.18
C GLU A 10 -14.13 -12.38 -17.04
N ARG A 11 -13.48 -12.56 -15.90
CA ARG A 11 -13.67 -11.67 -14.75
C ARG A 11 -12.91 -10.37 -14.95
N MET A 12 -13.63 -9.25 -14.85
CA MET A 12 -13.07 -7.91 -15.02
C MET A 12 -13.37 -7.03 -13.80
N GLY A 13 -12.33 -6.45 -13.22
CA GLY A 13 -12.46 -5.35 -12.27
C GLY A 13 -12.44 -4.01 -12.99
N TYR A 14 -13.23 -3.04 -12.55
CA TYR A 14 -13.17 -1.68 -13.09
C TYR A 14 -13.09 -0.63 -11.99
N TYR A 15 -12.40 0.45 -12.31
CA TYR A 15 -12.30 1.63 -11.48
C TYR A 15 -12.48 2.86 -12.35
N VAL A 16 -13.37 3.76 -11.94
CA VAL A 16 -13.67 5.00 -12.66
C VAL A 16 -13.54 6.12 -11.65
N ILE A 17 -12.81 7.17 -12.05
CA ILE A 17 -12.74 8.44 -11.34
C ILE A 17 -13.24 9.51 -12.30
N HIS A 18 -14.17 10.35 -11.84
CA HIS A 18 -14.66 11.47 -12.62
C HIS A 18 -14.82 12.69 -11.70
N SER A 19 -14.37 13.85 -12.16
CA SER A 19 -14.60 15.12 -11.48
C SER A 19 -16.05 15.53 -11.64
N VAL A 20 -16.75 15.76 -10.52
CA VAL A 20 -18.14 16.23 -10.51
C VAL A 20 -18.22 17.62 -9.88
N ASP A 21 -19.04 18.50 -10.43
CA ASP A 21 -19.28 19.81 -9.81
C ASP A 21 -20.20 19.63 -8.58
N LEU A 22 -19.81 20.21 -7.44
CA LEU A 22 -20.52 20.12 -6.17
C LEU A 22 -20.99 21.53 -5.77
N SER A 23 -22.09 21.62 -5.02
CA SER A 23 -22.74 22.88 -4.64
C SER A 23 -22.08 23.65 -3.49
N GLU A 24 -20.97 23.17 -2.91
CA GLU A 24 -20.29 23.77 -1.75
C GLU A 24 -19.02 24.56 -2.11
N PRO A 25 -18.62 25.54 -1.28
CA PRO A 25 -18.37 26.90 -1.76
C PRO A 25 -16.94 27.13 -2.30
N ALA A 26 -16.89 28.11 -3.20
CA ALA A 26 -15.75 28.88 -3.71
C ALA A 26 -14.38 28.21 -3.62
N THR A 27 -13.83 27.91 -4.81
CA THR A 27 -12.41 27.84 -5.13
C THR A 27 -11.58 28.58 -4.07
N ASN A 28 -10.95 27.82 -3.18
CA ASN A 28 -9.95 28.39 -2.27
C ASN A 28 -8.93 29.10 -3.16
N ARG A 29 -8.69 30.40 -2.95
CA ARG A 29 -7.81 31.22 -3.81
C ARG A 29 -6.40 30.63 -3.94
N HIS A 30 -6.00 29.75 -3.04
CA HIS A 30 -4.71 29.08 -3.04
C HIS A 30 -4.66 27.79 -3.87
N TYR A 31 -5.79 27.27 -4.36
CA TYR A 31 -5.85 26.01 -5.09
C TYR A 31 -6.66 26.13 -6.38
N ILE A 32 -6.07 25.69 -7.49
CA ILE A 32 -6.77 25.56 -8.77
C ILE A 32 -7.30 24.14 -8.89
N ARG A 33 -8.59 24.02 -9.17
CA ARG A 33 -9.26 22.73 -9.29
C ARG A 33 -9.05 22.12 -10.67
N ALA A 34 -8.22 21.08 -10.74
CA ALA A 34 -8.10 20.25 -11.93
C ALA A 34 -9.40 19.48 -12.23
N LYS A 35 -9.66 19.20 -13.52
CA LYS A 35 -10.72 18.31 -13.99
C LYS A 35 -10.12 17.05 -14.57
N CYS A 36 -10.61 15.89 -14.19
CA CYS A 36 -10.18 14.61 -14.74
C CYS A 36 -11.34 13.62 -14.89
N SER A 37 -11.20 12.74 -15.87
CA SER A 37 -12.04 11.56 -16.06
C SER A 37 -11.15 10.41 -16.50
N LEU A 38 -11.06 9.37 -15.67
CA LEU A 38 -10.14 8.25 -15.84
C LEU A 38 -10.88 6.94 -15.59
N CYS A 39 -10.58 5.93 -16.39
CA CYS A 39 -11.02 4.57 -16.18
C CYS A 39 -9.86 3.57 -16.24
N TRP A 40 -9.98 2.51 -15.45
CA TRP A 40 -9.09 1.36 -15.48
C TRP A 40 -9.94 0.10 -15.56
N LEU A 41 -9.55 -0.79 -16.47
CA LEU A 41 -10.10 -2.13 -16.58
C LEU A 41 -8.99 -3.13 -16.24
N LYS A 42 -9.33 -4.11 -15.40
CA LYS A 42 -8.43 -5.13 -14.90
C LYS A 42 -9.01 -6.49 -15.25
N THR A 43 -8.51 -7.09 -16.32
CA THR A 43 -9.01 -8.38 -16.83
C THR A 43 -8.12 -9.49 -16.31
N GLU A 44 -8.72 -10.48 -15.66
CA GLU A 44 -7.99 -11.66 -15.20
C GLU A 44 -7.70 -12.60 -16.37
N LEU A 45 -6.43 -12.93 -16.56
CA LEU A 45 -5.97 -13.84 -17.62
C LEU A 45 -5.88 -15.27 -17.10
N PRO A 46 -6.02 -16.30 -17.96
CA PRO A 46 -5.95 -17.71 -17.55
C PRO A 46 -4.65 -18.11 -16.84
N ASN A 47 -3.54 -17.42 -17.09
CA ASN A 47 -2.25 -17.66 -16.46
C ASN A 47 -2.09 -17.00 -15.07
N GLY A 48 -3.18 -16.48 -14.50
CA GLY A 48 -3.20 -15.80 -13.20
C GLY A 48 -2.57 -14.40 -13.21
N LYS A 49 -2.25 -13.85 -14.38
CA LYS A 49 -1.88 -12.43 -14.53
C LYS A 49 -3.14 -11.58 -14.70
N VAL A 50 -2.95 -10.26 -14.57
CA VAL A 50 -4.01 -9.29 -14.81
C VAL A 50 -3.56 -8.35 -15.90
N GLU A 51 -4.33 -8.27 -16.97
CA GLU A 51 -4.17 -7.23 -17.98
C GLU A 51 -4.78 -5.93 -17.46
N LEU A 52 -4.08 -4.82 -17.66
CA LEU A 52 -4.52 -3.49 -17.24
C LEU A 52 -4.70 -2.61 -18.48
N TYR A 53 -5.95 -2.24 -18.76
CA TYR A 53 -6.27 -1.17 -19.67
C TYR A 53 -6.56 0.11 -18.89
N MET A 54 -6.09 1.25 -19.38
CA MET A 54 -6.40 2.56 -18.80
C MET A 54 -6.72 3.55 -19.92
N LYS A 55 -7.67 4.44 -19.65
CA LYS A 55 -7.98 5.57 -20.54
C LYS A 55 -8.50 6.73 -19.74
N GLY A 56 -8.22 7.94 -20.20
CA GLY A 56 -8.89 9.12 -19.69
C GLY A 56 -8.22 10.42 -20.10
N PHE A 57 -8.67 11.49 -19.49
CA PHE A 57 -8.15 12.84 -19.67
C PHE A 57 -7.99 13.52 -18.30
N ALA A 58 -7.05 14.45 -18.22
CA ALA A 58 -6.92 15.35 -17.09
C ALA A 58 -6.47 16.73 -17.59
N ALA A 59 -7.09 17.77 -17.04
CA ALA A 59 -6.78 19.16 -17.31
C ALA A 59 -6.49 19.85 -15.97
N PRO A 60 -5.33 20.47 -15.78
CA PRO A 60 -4.99 21.17 -14.54
C PRO A 60 -5.84 22.44 -14.31
N MET A 61 -6.51 22.95 -15.34
CA MET A 61 -7.38 24.16 -15.31
C MET A 61 -6.69 25.45 -14.85
N GLY A 62 -5.35 25.47 -14.82
CA GLY A 62 -4.51 26.61 -14.47
C GLY A 62 -3.29 26.71 -15.37
N SER A 63 -2.43 27.69 -15.11
CA SER A 63 -1.20 27.94 -15.87
C SER A 63 -0.06 27.02 -15.40
N ILE A 64 -0.10 25.76 -15.82
CA ILE A 64 0.99 24.79 -15.59
C ILE A 64 1.47 24.30 -16.96
N PRO A 65 2.76 24.45 -17.28
CA PRO A 65 3.33 23.90 -18.50
C PRO A 65 3.12 22.39 -18.59
N GLU A 66 2.78 21.89 -19.78
CA GLU A 66 2.46 20.48 -20.00
C GLU A 66 3.60 19.54 -19.57
N PHE A 67 4.86 19.93 -19.83
CA PHE A 67 6.03 19.15 -19.45
C PHE A 67 6.16 18.92 -17.94
N ALA A 68 5.58 19.81 -17.12
CA ALA A 68 5.57 19.68 -15.66
C ALA A 68 4.35 18.88 -15.17
N ALA A 69 3.19 19.06 -15.79
CA ALA A 69 1.96 18.38 -15.39
C ALA A 69 1.91 16.91 -15.83
N PHE A 70 2.36 16.62 -17.05
CA PHE A 70 2.21 15.30 -17.67
C PHE A 70 2.94 14.18 -16.92
N PRO A 71 4.22 14.33 -16.49
CA PRO A 71 4.90 13.27 -15.74
C PRO A 71 4.22 12.94 -14.40
N VAL A 72 3.69 13.95 -13.72
CA VAL A 72 2.94 13.76 -12.47
C VAL A 72 1.67 12.94 -12.73
N LEU A 73 0.90 13.32 -13.75
CA LEU A 73 -0.30 12.59 -14.16
C LEU A 73 0.03 11.13 -14.51
N VAL A 74 1.04 10.89 -15.34
CA VAL A 74 1.46 9.54 -15.73
C VAL A 74 1.84 8.71 -14.51
N ASN A 75 2.63 9.25 -13.59
CA ASN A 75 2.99 8.54 -12.35
C ASN A 75 1.77 8.20 -11.48
N CYS A 76 0.82 9.13 -11.35
CA CYS A 76 -0.44 8.88 -10.63
C CYS A 76 -1.24 7.73 -11.27
N VAL A 77 -1.35 7.72 -12.60
CA VAL A 77 -2.14 6.71 -13.31
C VAL A 77 -1.45 5.34 -13.31
N LEU A 78 -0.13 5.30 -13.54
CA LEU A 78 0.67 4.06 -13.49
C LEU A 78 0.73 3.47 -12.08
N GLY A 79 0.62 4.30 -11.03
CA GLY A 79 0.51 3.83 -9.64
C GLY A 79 -0.63 2.83 -9.42
N VAL A 80 -1.70 2.90 -10.22
CA VAL A 80 -2.82 1.94 -10.16
C VAL A 80 -2.40 0.53 -10.62
N GLY A 81 -1.41 0.41 -11.50
CA GLY A 81 -0.84 -0.88 -11.91
C GLY A 81 -0.11 -1.60 -10.77
N MET A 82 0.43 -0.83 -9.82
CA MET A 82 1.14 -1.37 -8.65
C MET A 82 0.21 -1.87 -7.53
N THR A 83 -1.11 -1.76 -7.71
CA THR A 83 -2.10 -2.15 -6.69
C THR A 83 -2.06 -3.64 -6.33
N SER A 84 -1.65 -4.51 -7.26
CA SER A 84 -1.49 -5.94 -6.99
C SER A 84 -0.34 -6.20 -6.00
N ASP A 85 0.79 -5.52 -6.19
CA ASP A 85 1.95 -5.65 -5.31
C ASP A 85 1.69 -5.04 -3.93
N ALA A 86 1.00 -3.90 -3.88
CA ALA A 86 0.51 -3.31 -2.64
C ALA A 86 -0.47 -4.26 -1.91
N ALA A 87 -1.37 -4.92 -2.66
CA ALA A 87 -2.30 -5.90 -2.09
C ALA A 87 -1.55 -7.11 -1.49
N TYR A 88 -0.53 -7.64 -2.17
CA TYR A 88 0.30 -8.72 -1.62
C TYR A 88 1.05 -8.28 -0.37
N SER A 89 1.67 -7.10 -0.39
CA SER A 89 2.37 -6.54 0.78
C SER A 89 1.43 -6.38 1.98
N LYS A 90 0.18 -5.98 1.73
CA LYS A 90 -0.84 -5.86 2.76
C LYS A 90 -1.30 -7.22 3.29
N LYS A 91 -1.51 -8.22 2.42
CA LYS A 91 -1.82 -9.60 2.83
C LYS A 91 -0.69 -10.17 3.68
N LEU A 92 0.56 -9.92 3.32
CA LEU A 92 1.73 -10.32 4.09
C LEU A 92 1.77 -9.64 5.47
N ALA A 93 1.53 -8.34 5.55
CA ALA A 93 1.46 -7.63 6.84
C ALA A 93 0.43 -8.26 7.80
N TRP A 94 -0.74 -8.64 7.28
CA TRP A 94 -1.74 -9.39 8.04
C TRP A 94 -1.26 -10.77 8.47
N MET A 95 -0.64 -11.53 7.58
CA MET A 95 -0.08 -12.85 7.91
C MET A 95 0.99 -12.77 9.01
N ILE A 96 1.88 -11.77 8.95
CA ILE A 96 2.90 -11.50 9.98
C ILE A 96 2.22 -11.19 11.32
N ARG A 97 1.20 -10.34 11.29
CA ARG A 97 0.48 -9.96 12.49
C ARG A 97 -0.24 -11.14 13.14
N ASP A 98 -0.91 -11.97 12.35
CA ASP A 98 -1.59 -13.17 12.84
C ASP A 98 -0.58 -14.17 13.42
N ALA A 99 0.56 -14.34 12.76
CA ALA A 99 1.66 -15.16 13.27
C ALA A 99 2.22 -14.62 14.60
N ASN A 100 2.34 -13.30 14.77
CA ASN A 100 2.80 -12.69 16.01
C ASN A 100 1.81 -12.86 17.17
N LYS A 101 0.51 -13.02 16.90
CA LYS A 101 -0.49 -13.33 17.94
C LYS A 101 -0.42 -14.78 18.41
N SER A 102 -0.16 -15.72 17.49
CA SER A 102 -0.04 -17.16 17.82
C SER A 102 1.34 -17.54 18.35
N ALA A 103 2.35 -16.73 18.02
CA ALA A 103 3.74 -16.86 18.40
C ALA A 103 4.06 -16.94 19.89
N SER A 104 3.20 -16.38 20.74
CA SER A 104 3.44 -16.31 22.19
C SER A 104 3.47 -17.68 22.88
N ARG A 105 3.19 -18.78 22.15
CA ARG A 105 2.98 -20.11 22.74
C ARG A 105 3.98 -21.18 22.32
N HIS A 106 4.93 -20.89 21.42
CA HIS A 106 5.82 -21.93 20.89
C HIS A 106 7.27 -21.44 20.75
N ALA A 107 8.20 -22.27 21.21
CA ALA A 107 9.64 -22.09 20.98
C ALA A 107 9.94 -21.97 19.49
N ALA A 108 10.97 -21.19 19.13
CA ALA A 108 11.36 -21.02 17.74
C ALA A 108 11.80 -22.38 17.16
N PRO A 109 11.29 -22.79 15.99
CA PRO A 109 11.71 -24.02 15.35
C PRO A 109 13.21 -23.99 15.05
N SER A 110 13.84 -25.16 15.07
CA SER A 110 15.26 -25.30 14.75
C SER A 110 15.54 -24.86 13.30
N LEU A 111 16.79 -24.50 13.03
CA LEU A 111 17.22 -24.00 11.73
C LEU A 111 17.81 -25.10 10.84
N ASP A 112 17.42 -26.35 11.11
CA ASP A 112 18.09 -27.54 10.58
C ASP A 112 17.58 -27.94 9.19
N GLU A 113 16.44 -27.38 8.74
CA GLU A 113 15.87 -27.68 7.44
C GLU A 113 15.19 -26.46 6.80
N CYS A 114 15.47 -26.23 5.51
CA CYS A 114 14.88 -25.16 4.72
C CYS A 114 13.47 -25.58 4.40
N VAL A 115 12.54 -24.64 4.52
CA VAL A 115 11.14 -24.83 4.14
C VAL A 115 10.95 -25.30 2.69
N GLY A 116 11.91 -25.04 1.80
CA GLY A 116 11.92 -25.52 0.41
C GLY A 116 12.53 -26.91 0.21
N ARG A 117 12.96 -27.60 1.27
CA ARG A 117 13.64 -28.92 1.24
C ARG A 117 14.85 -28.98 0.31
N CYS A 118 15.64 -27.91 0.28
CA CYS A 118 16.81 -27.80 -0.56
C CYS A 118 17.93 -28.72 -0.06
N LYS A 119 18.14 -29.88 -0.72
CA LYS A 119 19.16 -30.88 -0.33
C LYS A 119 20.58 -30.31 -0.23
N ASN A 120 20.96 -29.40 -1.13
CA ASN A 120 22.32 -28.86 -1.23
C ASN A 120 22.63 -27.75 -0.22
N ALA A 121 21.62 -27.25 0.51
CA ALA A 121 21.83 -26.22 1.52
C ALA A 121 22.22 -26.81 2.90
N PHE A 122 21.89 -28.09 3.16
CA PHE A 122 22.07 -28.75 4.47
C PHE A 122 23.27 -29.69 4.53
N GLY A 123 24.09 -29.74 3.48
CA GLY A 123 25.33 -30.52 3.45
C GLY A 123 26.43 -29.90 4.32
N GLY A 124 26.26 -29.95 5.65
CA GLY A 124 27.35 -29.74 6.62
C GLY A 124 27.10 -28.64 7.67
N PRO A 125 27.64 -28.82 8.90
CA PRO A 125 27.41 -27.94 10.06
C PRO A 125 27.97 -26.51 9.92
N LYS A 126 28.67 -26.18 8.82
CA LYS A 126 29.26 -24.85 8.56
C LYS A 126 28.38 -23.93 7.70
N ASN A 127 27.30 -24.43 7.07
CA ASN A 127 26.44 -23.64 6.18
C ASN A 127 25.19 -23.05 6.86
N SER A 128 24.97 -23.33 8.15
CA SER A 128 23.81 -22.81 8.89
C SER A 128 23.81 -21.28 9.05
N ALA A 129 24.97 -20.65 8.93
CA ALA A 129 25.15 -19.19 9.04
C ALA A 129 24.45 -18.37 7.94
N ASN A 130 24.10 -19.00 6.81
CA ASN A 130 23.49 -18.31 5.66
C ASN A 130 21.95 -18.39 5.63
N PHE A 131 21.32 -19.02 6.61
CA PHE A 131 19.87 -19.09 6.67
C PHE A 131 19.26 -17.87 7.35
N ARG A 132 18.13 -17.44 6.80
CA ARG A 132 17.25 -16.46 7.46
C ARG A 132 16.02 -17.20 8.01
N ARG A 133 15.29 -16.53 8.90
CA ARG A 133 13.96 -16.99 9.31
C ARG A 133 12.91 -16.27 8.47
N CYS A 134 11.92 -17.02 7.99
CA CYS A 134 10.73 -16.41 7.42
C CYS A 134 9.95 -15.67 8.52
N ILE A 135 9.64 -14.39 8.32
CA ILE A 135 8.95 -13.57 9.32
C ILE A 135 7.51 -14.07 9.62
N VAL A 136 6.89 -14.81 8.68
CA VAL A 136 5.54 -15.37 8.85
C VAL A 136 5.57 -16.73 9.55
N CYS A 137 6.24 -17.73 8.95
CA CYS A 137 6.20 -19.11 9.45
C CYS A 137 7.36 -19.49 10.36
N ARG A 138 8.36 -18.61 10.54
CA ARG A 138 9.56 -18.77 11.38
C ARG A 138 10.53 -19.88 11.00
N LYS A 139 10.18 -20.73 10.03
CA LYS A 139 11.05 -21.78 9.48
C LYS A 139 12.30 -21.19 8.79
N ALA A 140 13.37 -21.97 8.72
CA ALA A 140 14.59 -21.60 8.03
C ALA A 140 14.35 -21.45 6.51
N VAL A 141 15.06 -20.49 5.91
CA VAL A 141 15.01 -20.22 4.48
C VAL A 141 16.42 -19.94 3.96
N CYS A 142 16.82 -20.65 2.90
CA CYS A 142 18.06 -20.39 2.15
C CYS A 142 17.88 -19.17 1.24
N SER A 143 18.98 -18.63 0.70
CA SER A 143 18.95 -17.50 -0.23
C SER A 143 18.06 -17.74 -1.46
N THR A 144 18.03 -18.96 -2.00
CA THR A 144 17.17 -19.32 -3.16
C THR A 144 15.69 -19.36 -2.82
N CYS A 145 15.32 -19.81 -1.61
CA CYS A 145 13.93 -19.86 -1.17
C CYS A 145 13.48 -18.56 -0.50
N GLN A 146 14.38 -17.60 -0.33
CA GLN A 146 14.13 -16.33 0.31
C GLN A 146 13.51 -15.35 -0.68
N VAL A 147 12.44 -14.70 -0.25
CA VAL A 147 11.84 -13.55 -0.91
C VAL A 147 11.95 -12.38 0.05
N VAL A 148 12.69 -11.35 -0.34
CA VAL A 148 12.80 -10.12 0.46
C VAL A 148 11.73 -9.14 0.00
N ARG A 149 10.88 -8.69 0.94
CA ARG A 149 9.86 -7.67 0.67
C ARG A 149 9.97 -6.51 1.63
N LYS A 150 9.72 -5.32 1.10
CA LYS A 150 9.55 -4.08 1.85
C LYS A 150 8.10 -4.01 2.31
N ILE A 151 7.84 -4.15 3.61
CA ILE A 151 6.48 -4.17 4.16
C ILE A 151 6.29 -2.90 5.01
N PRO A 152 5.24 -2.09 4.75
CA PRO A 152 4.93 -0.95 5.58
C PRO A 152 4.44 -1.42 6.95
N VAL A 153 5.04 -0.89 8.02
CA VAL A 153 4.77 -1.32 9.40
C VAL A 153 3.89 -0.29 10.12
N ASP A 154 4.27 0.98 10.05
CA ASP A 154 3.53 2.09 10.63
C ASP A 154 3.76 3.39 9.82
N VAL A 155 3.03 4.42 10.22
CA VAL A 155 3.17 5.78 9.69
C VAL A 155 3.40 6.68 10.89
N VAL A 156 4.57 7.31 10.96
CA VAL A 156 4.96 8.23 12.02
C VAL A 156 5.29 9.57 11.36
N ASP A 157 4.69 10.65 11.83
CA ASP A 157 4.89 12.02 11.30
C ASP A 157 4.72 12.13 9.77
N GLY A 158 3.72 11.44 9.23
CA GLY A 158 3.45 11.41 7.78
C GLY A 158 4.45 10.60 6.95
N ARG A 159 5.45 9.96 7.57
CA ARG A 159 6.41 9.06 6.92
C ARG A 159 6.01 7.61 7.14
N VAL A 160 5.95 6.84 6.06
CA VAL A 160 5.68 5.40 6.12
C VAL A 160 6.98 4.69 6.48
N ASN A 161 7.07 4.06 7.65
CA ASN A 161 8.21 3.21 7.96
C ASN A 161 8.02 1.84 7.32
N VAL A 162 9.06 1.41 6.62
CA VAL A 162 9.04 0.20 5.80
C VAL A 162 10.16 -0.72 6.25
N ASN A 163 9.80 -1.91 6.71
CA ASN A 163 10.78 -2.91 7.13
C ASN A 163 11.09 -3.87 5.99
N LYS A 164 12.37 -4.17 5.78
CA LYS A 164 12.81 -5.25 4.90
C LYS A 164 12.59 -6.58 5.63
N CYS A 165 11.66 -7.38 5.14
CA CYS A 165 11.28 -8.65 5.73
C CYS A 165 11.74 -9.81 4.86
N SER A 166 12.30 -10.85 5.50
CA SER A 166 12.59 -12.14 4.85
C SER A 166 11.36 -13.04 4.90
N LEU A 167 10.90 -13.49 3.74
CA LEU A 167 9.78 -14.41 3.59
C LEU A 167 10.26 -15.66 2.85
N CYS A 168 9.63 -16.80 3.08
CA CYS A 168 9.83 -17.94 2.20
C CYS A 168 8.90 -17.91 0.99
N ILE A 169 9.32 -18.53 -0.11
CA ILE A 169 8.51 -18.70 -1.33
C ILE A 169 7.11 -19.25 -1.05
N LEU A 170 6.95 -20.16 -0.08
CA LEU A 170 5.64 -20.74 0.26
C LEU A 170 4.71 -19.72 0.93
N CYS A 171 5.23 -18.88 1.83
CA CYS A 171 4.44 -17.81 2.45
C CYS A 171 4.10 -16.72 1.44
N MET A 172 5.02 -16.40 0.52
CA MET A 172 4.74 -15.49 -0.59
C MET A 172 3.65 -16.05 -1.51
N HIS A 173 3.74 -17.33 -1.88
CA HIS A 173 2.72 -18.01 -2.68
C HIS A 173 1.37 -17.99 -1.99
N ARG A 174 1.32 -18.34 -0.69
CA ARG A 174 0.10 -18.26 0.11
C ARG A 174 -0.49 -16.85 0.10
N ALA A 175 0.32 -15.79 0.23
CA ALA A 175 -0.19 -14.42 0.15
C ALA A 175 -0.82 -14.11 -1.22
N LYS A 176 -0.26 -14.63 -2.31
CA LYS A 176 -0.83 -14.46 -3.67
C LYS A 176 -2.17 -15.20 -3.81
N THR A 177 -2.26 -16.43 -3.31
CA THR A 177 -3.44 -17.30 -3.48
C THR A 177 -4.53 -17.12 -2.42
N LEU A 178 -4.26 -16.37 -1.34
CA LEU A 178 -5.29 -16.00 -0.36
C LEU A 178 -6.48 -15.35 -1.04
N ASN A 179 -7.69 -15.84 -0.74
CA ASN A 179 -8.94 -15.34 -1.29
C ASN A 179 -9.02 -13.80 -1.13
N PRO A 180 -8.97 -13.04 -2.25
CA PRO A 180 -8.94 -11.57 -2.20
C PRO A 180 -10.18 -10.96 -1.53
N MET A 181 -11.36 -11.56 -1.73
CA MET A 181 -12.63 -11.06 -1.20
C MET A 181 -12.74 -11.27 0.31
N ALA A 182 -12.34 -12.45 0.80
CA ALA A 182 -12.26 -12.71 2.23
C ALA A 182 -11.30 -11.73 2.92
N PHE A 183 -10.14 -11.47 2.30
CA PHE A 183 -9.19 -10.50 2.79
C PHE A 183 -9.74 -9.06 2.78
N ALA A 184 -10.36 -8.61 1.69
CA ALA A 184 -10.92 -7.28 1.58
C ALA A 184 -12.01 -7.02 2.64
N ARG A 185 -12.92 -7.98 2.85
CA ARG A 185 -13.94 -7.92 3.91
C ARG A 185 -13.32 -7.83 5.31
N ARG A 186 -12.29 -8.64 5.57
CA ARG A 186 -11.55 -8.61 6.84
C ARG A 186 -10.87 -7.25 7.07
N ASP A 187 -10.25 -6.70 6.02
CA ASP A 187 -9.56 -5.42 6.10
C ASP A 187 -10.52 -4.24 6.31
N GLN A 188 -11.67 -4.24 5.66
CA GLN A 188 -12.71 -3.23 5.87
C GLN A 188 -13.20 -3.22 7.33
N ARG A 189 -13.45 -4.39 7.91
CA ARG A 189 -13.81 -4.52 9.34
C ARG A 189 -12.71 -3.96 10.24
N TRP A 190 -11.45 -4.24 9.91
CA TRP A 190 -10.31 -3.76 10.68
C TRP A 190 -10.12 -2.24 10.64
N LYS A 191 -10.24 -1.63 9.45
CA LYS A 191 -10.17 -0.17 9.31
C LYS A 191 -11.29 0.53 10.07
N ARG A 192 -12.51 -0.01 10.00
CA ARG A 192 -13.64 0.47 10.79
C ARG A 192 -13.33 0.39 12.30
N TRP A 193 -12.74 -0.71 12.76
CA TRP A 193 -12.32 -0.88 14.15
C TRP A 193 -11.26 0.14 14.58
N LYS A 194 -10.18 0.33 13.80
CA LYS A 194 -9.17 1.36 14.10
C LYS A 194 -9.73 2.79 14.09
N SER A 195 -10.70 3.08 13.21
CA SER A 195 -11.38 4.39 13.20
C SER A 195 -12.22 4.61 14.45
N LEU A 196 -12.82 3.54 15.00
CA LEU A 196 -13.57 3.58 16.25
C LEU A 196 -12.64 3.70 17.47
N ASP A 197 -11.50 2.98 17.48
CA ASP A 197 -10.49 3.08 18.53
C ASP A 197 -9.78 4.45 18.53
N ALA A 198 -9.49 5.01 17.34
CA ALA A 198 -8.96 6.37 17.22
C ALA A 198 -9.95 7.43 17.74
N GLY A 199 -11.26 7.18 17.62
CA GLY A 199 -12.30 8.00 18.25
C GLY A 199 -12.46 7.79 19.76
N ARG A 200 -11.83 6.75 20.34
CA ARG A 200 -11.93 6.40 21.77
C ARG A 200 -10.71 6.82 22.60
N SER A 201 -9.62 7.25 21.96
CA SER A 201 -8.45 7.85 22.62
C SER A 201 -8.49 9.39 22.65
N SER A 202 -9.65 10.00 22.42
CA SER A 202 -9.82 11.46 22.46
C SER A 202 -10.98 11.85 23.37
N ILE A 203 -10.92 11.43 24.63
CA ILE A 203 -11.65 12.09 25.73
C ILE A 203 -10.69 12.19 26.92
N THR A 204 -10.63 13.39 27.49
CA THR A 204 -9.84 13.90 28.63
C THR A 204 -8.43 14.42 28.34
N SER A 205 -8.31 15.71 27.99
CA SER A 205 -8.00 16.73 29.00
C SER A 205 -8.26 18.13 28.46
N SER A 206 -9.28 18.77 29.03
CA SER A 206 -9.50 20.21 29.01
C SER A 206 -8.45 20.90 29.90
N SER A 207 -7.70 21.84 29.35
CA SER A 207 -7.30 23.07 30.04
C SER A 207 -6.87 24.10 29.01
N GLU A 208 -7.54 25.24 29.07
CA GLU A 208 -7.41 26.43 28.26
C GLU A 208 -6.02 27.07 28.37
N ARG A 209 -5.57 27.76 27.31
CA ARG A 209 -5.27 29.20 27.36
C ARG A 209 -4.97 29.79 25.97
N GLU A 210 -5.46 31.02 25.83
CA GLU A 210 -5.61 31.83 24.62
C GLU A 210 -4.30 32.43 24.07
N ASN A 211 -4.35 32.71 22.77
CA ASN A 211 -3.83 33.87 22.01
C ASN A 211 -2.41 34.42 22.24
N ALA A 212 -1.68 34.51 21.13
CA ALA A 212 -1.09 35.78 20.69
C ALA A 212 -0.92 35.81 19.16
N LEU A 213 -1.73 36.65 18.50
CA LEU A 213 -1.48 37.23 17.19
C LEU A 213 -0.37 38.30 17.29
N THR A 214 0.13 38.70 16.11
CA THR A 214 1.05 39.81 15.77
C THR A 214 2.54 39.41 15.67
N ALA A 215 3.33 39.92 14.73
CA ALA A 215 3.16 41.04 13.81
C ALA A 215 3.83 40.78 12.45
N ALA A 216 3.29 41.44 11.43
CA ALA A 216 3.91 41.64 10.13
C ALA A 216 5.27 42.35 10.25
N THR A 217 6.13 42.12 9.26
CA THR A 217 7.11 43.12 8.85
C THR A 217 7.12 43.20 7.34
N GLU A 218 6.53 44.28 6.85
CA GLU A 218 6.72 44.80 5.50
C GLU A 218 8.22 45.11 5.28
N ARG A 219 8.73 44.79 4.09
CA ARG A 219 9.73 45.66 3.44
C ARG A 219 9.44 45.75 1.95
N ALA A 220 9.18 46.98 1.54
CA ALA A 220 9.00 47.43 0.18
C ALA A 220 10.34 47.55 -0.58
N SER A 221 10.18 47.61 -1.91
CA SER A 221 11.05 48.22 -2.94
C SER A 221 12.45 47.64 -3.17
N TYR A 222 12.68 47.14 -4.38
CA TYR A 222 13.49 47.84 -5.38
C TYR A 222 13.02 47.48 -6.80
N ALA A 223 12.67 48.51 -7.57
CA ALA A 223 12.59 48.48 -9.02
C ALA A 223 13.99 48.73 -9.58
N MET A 224 14.40 48.05 -10.66
CA MET A 224 15.04 48.68 -11.82
C MET A 224 15.23 47.69 -12.99
N ARG A 225 14.71 48.12 -14.16
CA ARG A 225 14.98 47.72 -15.55
C ARG A 225 14.52 46.36 -16.06
#